data_AF-Q8ZZE4-F1
#
_entry.id   AF-Q8ZZE4-F1
#
_cell.length_a   1.000
_cell.length_b   1.000
_cell.length_c   1.000
_cell.angle_alpha   90.00
_cell.angle_beta   90.00
_cell.angle_gamma   90.00
#
_symmetry.space_group_name_H-M   'P 1'
#
loop_
_entity.id
_entity.type
_entity.pdbx_description
1 polymer ?
#
loop_
_entity_poly.entity_id
_entity_poly.type
_entity_poly.pdbx_seq_one_letter_code
_entity_poly.pdbx_strand_id
1 'polypeptide(L)'
;MLLIIVKTDSPEVSKRLGRMLEGLELVPGVYLTWYPRDKAARAVEAVKKNVVKQWEERGKGPVFEAALLELSEEQYKEVRPMARAVIEAVGATMLEEMERLLVNMRSGKQGKNLLGWYRDLANRYQKLVNAALALDIEPTIIGKLKDKWKEVSLEAGRLRS
;
A
#
# COMPACT_ATOMS: atom_id res chain seq x y z
N MET A 1 10.36 -13.65 4.13
CA MET A 1 9.95 -12.42 3.42
C MET A 1 10.12 -12.64 1.92
N LEU A 2 9.29 -12.03 1.06
CA LEU A 2 9.46 -12.13 -0.39
C LEU A 2 9.73 -10.77 -1.02
N LEU A 3 10.69 -10.72 -1.93
CA LEU A 3 10.89 -9.62 -2.85
C LEU A 3 10.33 -10.00 -4.21
N ILE A 4 9.49 -9.13 -4.76
CA ILE A 4 8.92 -9.29 -6.09
C ILE A 4 9.46 -8.17 -6.97
N ILE A 5 10.13 -8.54 -8.06
CA ILE A 5 10.65 -7.61 -9.06
C ILE A 5 9.78 -7.77 -10.30
N VAL A 6 9.26 -6.65 -10.80
CA VAL A 6 8.35 -6.58 -11.93
C VAL A 6 8.93 -5.62 -12.95
N LYS A 7 9.06 -6.11 -14.17
CA LYS A 7 9.43 -5.32 -15.34
C LYS A 7 8.25 -5.30 -16.29
N THR A 8 7.74 -4.11 -16.53
CA THR A 8 6.58 -3.86 -17.38
C THR A 8 6.70 -2.50 -18.03
N ASP A 9 6.22 -2.38 -19.27
CA ASP A 9 6.06 -1.09 -19.97
C ASP A 9 4.69 -0.45 -19.69
N SER A 10 3.80 -1.16 -18.98
CA SER A 10 2.51 -0.65 -18.51
C SER A 10 2.49 -0.44 -16.98
N PRO A 11 2.37 0.81 -16.50
CA PRO A 11 2.17 1.13 -15.09
C PRO A 11 0.90 0.52 -14.50
N GLU A 12 -0.14 0.33 -15.31
CA GLU A 12 -1.43 -0.26 -14.90
C GLU A 12 -1.26 -1.72 -14.49
N VAL A 13 -0.40 -2.47 -15.19
CA VAL A 13 -0.06 -3.86 -14.88
C VAL A 13 0.63 -3.93 -13.51
N SER A 14 1.61 -3.06 -13.25
CA SER A 14 2.31 -3.00 -11.96
C SER A 14 1.34 -2.64 -10.82
N LYS A 15 0.51 -1.61 -11.02
CA LYS A 15 -0.51 -1.19 -10.04
C LYS A 15 -1.52 -2.31 -9.74
N ARG A 16 -1.92 -3.07 -10.76
CA ARG A 16 -2.85 -4.20 -10.58
C ARG A 16 -2.22 -5.28 -9.70
N LEU A 17 -0.96 -5.63 -9.95
CA LEU A 17 -0.24 -6.58 -9.10
C LEU A 17 -0.12 -6.06 -7.67
N GLY A 18 0.31 -4.81 -7.48
CA GLY A 18 0.42 -4.19 -6.16
C GLY A 18 -0.89 -4.19 -5.36
N ARG A 19 -2.05 -4.10 -6.02
CA ARG A 19 -3.38 -4.21 -5.36
C ARG A 19 -3.75 -5.64 -4.95
N MET A 20 -3.19 -6.65 -5.62
CA MET A 20 -3.44 -8.07 -5.34
C MET A 20 -2.52 -8.62 -4.25
N LEU A 21 -1.42 -7.91 -3.96
CA LEU A 21 -0.47 -8.24 -2.92
C LEU A 21 -0.77 -7.43 -1.65
N GLU A 22 -0.62 -8.03 -0.47
CA GLU A 22 -0.28 -7.24 0.71
C GLU A 22 1.22 -7.03 0.69
N GLY A 23 1.64 -5.88 0.20
CA GLY A 23 3.04 -5.56 0.06
C GLY A 23 3.29 -4.07 0.02
N LEU A 24 4.54 -3.73 0.24
CA LEU A 24 5.06 -2.39 0.18
C LEU A 24 5.88 -2.24 -1.11
N GLU A 25 5.52 -1.29 -1.97
CA GLU A 25 6.34 -0.95 -3.12
C GLU A 25 7.53 -0.11 -2.63
N LEU A 26 8.74 -0.64 -2.77
CA LEU A 26 9.98 0.02 -2.34
C LEU A 26 10.40 1.09 -3.34
N VAL A 27 10.35 0.73 -4.62
CA VAL A 27 10.57 1.56 -5.80
C VAL A 27 9.68 1.01 -6.93
N PRO A 28 9.42 1.77 -8.02
CA PRO A 28 8.55 1.31 -9.09
C PRO A 28 8.90 -0.11 -9.57
N GLY A 29 7.94 -1.04 -9.44
CA GLY A 29 8.10 -2.43 -9.85
C GLY A 29 8.84 -3.33 -8.86
N VAL A 30 9.28 -2.84 -7.70
CA VAL A 30 9.93 -3.64 -6.66
C VAL A 30 9.07 -3.64 -5.41
N TYR A 31 8.51 -4.80 -5.08
CA TYR A 31 7.59 -4.98 -3.97
C TYR A 31 8.18 -5.89 -2.91
N LEU A 32 8.06 -5.49 -1.65
CA LEU A 32 8.33 -6.33 -0.50
C LEU A 32 7.00 -6.85 0.05
N THR A 33 6.86 -8.16 0.20
CA THR A 33 5.63 -8.77 0.70
C THR A 33 5.88 -9.86 1.73
N TRP A 34 5.00 -9.91 2.71
CA TRP A 34 4.91 -10.95 3.74
C TRP A 34 3.86 -12.02 3.38
N TYR A 35 3.35 -12.02 2.16
CA TYR A 35 2.47 -13.08 1.68
C TYR A 35 3.18 -14.44 1.62
N PRO A 36 2.45 -15.55 1.84
CA PRO A 36 2.92 -16.87 1.47
C PRO A 36 3.29 -16.91 -0.02
N ARG A 37 4.39 -17.61 -0.35
CA ARG A 37 4.91 -17.74 -1.73
C ARG A 37 3.83 -18.14 -2.72
N ASP A 38 3.00 -19.12 -2.39
CA ASP A 38 1.93 -19.60 -3.28
C ASP A 38 0.90 -18.51 -3.60
N LYS A 39 0.57 -17.66 -2.63
CA LYS A 39 -0.36 -16.54 -2.86
C LYS A 39 0.27 -15.47 -3.75
N ALA A 40 1.53 -15.13 -3.50
CA ALA A 40 2.28 -14.21 -4.35
C ALA A 40 2.41 -14.74 -5.79
N ALA A 41 2.73 -16.02 -5.95
CA ALA A 41 2.86 -16.69 -7.24
C ALA A 41 1.52 -16.69 -8.00
N ARG A 42 0.41 -16.99 -7.32
CA ARG A 42 -0.94 -16.91 -7.91
C ARG A 42 -1.30 -15.49 -8.36
N ALA A 43 -0.91 -14.47 -7.60
CA ALA A 43 -1.15 -13.08 -7.98
C ALA A 43 -0.38 -12.70 -9.25
N VAL A 44 0.90 -13.08 -9.33
CA VAL A 44 1.74 -12.88 -10.52
C VAL A 44 1.18 -13.64 -11.73
N GLU A 45 0.81 -14.91 -11.54
CA GLU A 45 0.24 -15.75 -12.61
C GLU A 45 -1.11 -15.20 -13.12
N ALA A 46 -1.95 -14.69 -12.22
CA ALA A 46 -3.19 -14.03 -12.62
C ALA A 46 -2.92 -12.79 -13.49
N VAL A 47 -1.92 -11.98 -13.15
CA VAL A 47 -1.53 -10.83 -13.97
C VAL A 47 -0.99 -11.29 -15.32
N LYS A 48 -0.09 -12.29 -15.34
CA LYS A 48 0.44 -12.90 -16.57
C LYS A 48 -0.68 -13.39 -17.49
N LYS A 49 -1.66 -14.13 -16.98
CA LYS A 49 -2.81 -14.61 -17.77
C LYS A 49 -3.61 -13.46 -18.41
N ASN A 50 -3.77 -12.35 -17.69
CA ASN A 50 -4.45 -11.17 -18.25
C ASN A 50 -3.63 -10.48 -19.35
N VAL A 51 -2.30 -10.50 -19.26
CA VAL A 51 -1.40 -9.96 -20.29
C VAL A 51 -1.42 -10.84 -21.53
N VAL A 52 -1.31 -12.17 -21.36
CA VAL A 52 -1.40 -13.14 -22.45
C VAL A 52 -2.74 -13.03 -23.18
N LYS A 53 -3.85 -12.97 -22.45
CA LYS A 53 -5.19 -12.82 -23.05
C LYS A 53 -5.29 -11.55 -23.91
N GLN A 54 -4.75 -10.42 -23.46
CA GLN A 54 -4.74 -9.19 -24.27
C GLN A 54 -3.93 -9.34 -25.55
N TRP A 55 -2.78 -10.01 -25.45
CA TRP A 55 -1.94 -10.30 -26.61
C TRP A 55 -2.67 -11.22 -27.61
N GLU A 56 -3.32 -12.28 -27.14
CA GLU A 56 -4.11 -13.19 -27.98
C GLU A 56 -5.29 -12.48 -28.66
N GLU A 57 -6.02 -11.62 -27.95
CA GLU A 57 -7.20 -10.92 -28.48
C GLU A 57 -6.84 -9.79 -29.46
N ARG A 58 -5.69 -9.13 -29.27
CA ARG A 58 -5.36 -7.87 -29.98
C ARG A 58 -4.11 -7.96 -30.84
N GLY A 59 -3.40 -9.09 -30.83
CA GLY A 59 -2.09 -9.27 -31.46
C GLY A 59 -0.96 -8.44 -30.81
N LYS A 60 -1.24 -7.73 -29.71
CA LYS A 60 -0.31 -6.87 -28.98
C LYS A 60 -0.69 -6.81 -27.50
N GLY A 61 0.30 -6.71 -26.62
CA GLY A 61 0.11 -6.64 -25.18
C GLY A 61 1.34 -6.01 -24.51
N PRO A 62 1.21 -5.58 -23.24
CA PRO A 62 2.34 -5.02 -22.51
C PRO A 62 3.40 -6.09 -22.23
N VAL A 63 4.65 -5.68 -22.09
CA VAL A 63 5.70 -6.54 -21.56
C VAL A 63 5.43 -6.80 -20.09
N PHE A 64 5.53 -8.06 -19.66
CA PHE A 64 5.42 -8.41 -18.25
C PHE A 64 6.37 -9.54 -17.89
N GLU A 65 7.39 -9.20 -17.12
CA GLU A 65 8.33 -10.14 -16.50
C GLU A 65 8.25 -9.94 -14.98
N ALA A 66 8.26 -11.04 -14.23
CA ALA A 66 8.24 -10.99 -12.78
C ALA A 66 9.14 -12.08 -12.17
N ALA A 67 9.84 -11.71 -11.11
CA ALA A 67 10.65 -12.62 -10.30
C ALA A 67 10.17 -12.60 -8.85
N LEU A 68 10.06 -13.79 -8.23
CA LEU A 68 9.74 -13.95 -6.80
C LEU A 68 10.97 -14.52 -6.10
N LEU A 69 11.58 -13.70 -5.25
CA LEU A 69 12.79 -14.00 -4.53
C LEU A 69 12.47 -14.15 -3.04
N GLU A 70 12.84 -15.29 -2.45
CA GLU A 70 12.85 -15.43 -1.00
C GLU A 70 14.08 -14.74 -0.46
N LEU A 71 13.85 -13.80 0.46
CA LEU A 71 14.95 -13.12 1.15
C LEU A 71 15.32 -13.91 2.39
N SER A 72 16.62 -14.14 2.57
CA SER A 72 17.17 -14.48 3.88
C SER A 72 17.03 -13.31 4.85
N GLU A 73 17.19 -13.57 6.14
CA GLU A 73 17.20 -12.52 7.17
C GLU A 73 18.28 -11.44 6.89
N GLU A 74 19.45 -11.84 6.41
CA GLU A 74 20.53 -10.90 6.05
C GLU A 74 20.14 -10.04 4.85
N GLN A 75 19.60 -10.64 3.79
CA GLN A 75 19.13 -9.88 2.62
C GLN A 75 17.96 -8.95 2.99
N TYR A 76 17.09 -9.38 3.90
CA TYR A 76 16.01 -8.55 4.40
C TYR A 76 16.55 -7.35 5.19
N LYS A 77 17.56 -7.53 6.04
CA LYS A 77 18.20 -6.43 6.77
C LYS A 77 18.73 -5.34 5.83
N GLU A 78 19.25 -5.70 4.67
CA GLU A 78 19.74 -4.73 3.67
C GLU A 78 18.63 -3.89 3.03
N VAL A 79 17.43 -4.47 2.82
CA VAL A 79 16.29 -3.74 2.22
C VAL A 79 15.40 -3.06 3.26
N ARG A 80 15.52 -3.41 4.55
CA ARG A 80 14.73 -2.86 5.65
C ARG A 80 14.80 -1.32 5.76
N PRO A 81 15.95 -0.65 5.57
CA PRO A 81 16.01 0.82 5.54
C PRO A 81 15.14 1.44 4.45
N MET A 82 15.09 0.83 3.25
CA MET A 82 14.22 1.30 2.16
C MET A 82 12.75 1.16 2.54
N ALA A 83 12.36 0.01 3.09
CA ALA A 83 10.99 -0.20 3.56
C ALA A 83 10.59 0.81 4.64
N ARG A 84 11.49 1.08 5.59
CA ARG A 84 11.30 2.12 6.62
C ARG A 84 11.08 3.49 5.97
N ALA A 85 11.93 3.89 5.02
CA ALA A 85 11.81 5.18 4.34
C ALA A 85 10.47 5.34 3.62
N VAL A 86 9.99 4.30 2.93
CA VAL A 86 8.68 4.32 2.29
C VAL A 86 7.55 4.45 3.31
N ILE A 87 7.59 3.69 4.41
CA ILE A 87 6.56 3.79 5.46
C ILE A 87 6.54 5.20 6.10
N GLU A 88 7.72 5.77 6.36
CA GLU A 88 7.85 7.14 6.88
C GLU A 88 7.24 8.16 5.91
N ALA A 89 7.56 8.06 4.62
CA ALA A 89 7.03 8.97 3.59
C ALA A 89 5.50 8.86 3.45
N VAL A 90 4.98 7.63 3.33
CA VAL A 90 3.52 7.39 3.25
C VAL A 90 2.82 7.87 4.52
N GLY A 91 3.42 7.62 5.68
CA GLY A 91 2.90 8.08 6.97
C GLY A 91 2.86 9.59 7.10
N ALA A 92 3.88 10.31 6.61
CA ALA A 92 3.90 11.76 6.62
C ALA A 92 2.78 12.35 5.74
N THR A 93 2.61 11.85 4.52
CA THR A 93 1.49 12.27 3.65
C THR A 93 0.14 11.98 4.29
N MET A 94 0.01 10.83 4.96
CA MET A 94 -1.23 10.45 5.64
C MET A 94 -1.54 11.35 6.84
N LEU A 95 -0.53 11.80 7.59
CA LEU A 95 -0.72 12.77 8.68
C LEU A 95 -1.29 14.09 8.17
N GLU A 96 -0.71 14.65 7.11
CA GLU A 96 -1.22 15.88 6.49
C GLU A 96 -2.68 15.71 6.03
N GLU A 97 -3.00 14.54 5.48
CA GLU A 97 -4.35 14.22 5.06
C GLU A 97 -5.34 14.11 6.24
N MET A 98 -4.92 13.48 7.35
CA MET A 98 -5.70 13.43 8.59
C MET A 98 -5.98 14.83 9.14
N GLU A 99 -4.99 15.73 9.10
CA GLU A 99 -5.16 17.12 9.53
C GLU A 99 -6.18 17.87 8.66
N ARG A 100 -6.09 17.72 7.34
CA ARG A 100 -7.08 18.30 6.43
C ARG A 100 -8.48 17.74 6.67
N LEU A 101 -8.60 16.43 6.91
CA LEU A 101 -9.87 15.81 7.24
C LEU A 101 -10.45 16.39 8.53
N LEU A 102 -9.65 16.51 9.58
CA LEU A 102 -10.05 17.10 10.87
C LEU A 102 -10.53 18.55 10.71
N VAL A 103 -9.79 19.38 9.98
CA VAL A 103 -10.19 20.78 9.72
C VAL A 103 -11.55 20.82 9.04
N ASN A 104 -11.77 19.98 8.03
CA ASN A 104 -13.05 19.93 7.33
C ASN A 104 -14.19 19.43 8.23
N MET A 105 -13.97 18.37 9.02
CA MET A 105 -14.96 17.86 9.98
C MET A 105 -15.36 18.93 11.01
N ARG A 106 -14.39 19.66 11.56
CA ARG A 106 -14.61 20.72 12.57
C ARG A 106 -15.22 21.99 11.99
N SER A 107 -15.01 22.26 10.70
CA SER A 107 -15.52 23.48 10.06
C SER A 107 -17.05 23.53 9.93
N GLY A 108 -17.76 22.42 10.16
CA GLY A 108 -19.21 22.32 10.01
C GLY A 108 -19.72 22.48 8.58
N LYS A 109 -18.84 22.79 7.62
CA LYS A 109 -19.17 22.81 6.19
C LYS A 109 -19.42 21.38 5.77
N GLN A 110 -20.65 21.06 5.35
CA GLN A 110 -20.99 19.78 4.74
C GLN A 110 -20.27 19.64 3.38
N GLY A 111 -18.97 19.36 3.43
CA GLY A 111 -18.22 18.93 2.26
C GLY A 111 -18.77 17.60 1.77
N LYS A 112 -18.83 17.41 0.45
CA LYS A 112 -19.30 16.15 -0.15
C LYS A 112 -18.49 14.98 0.42
N ASN A 113 -19.19 14.07 1.12
CA ASN A 113 -18.74 12.74 1.54
C ASN A 113 -17.52 12.66 2.49
N LEU A 114 -17.48 13.46 3.56
CA LEU A 114 -16.47 13.36 4.62
C LEU A 114 -16.38 11.95 5.25
N LEU A 115 -17.50 11.26 5.41
CA LEU A 115 -17.52 9.87 5.91
C LEU A 115 -16.88 8.89 4.92
N GLY A 116 -17.03 9.12 3.62
CA GLY A 116 -16.33 8.34 2.60
C GLY A 116 -14.83 8.56 2.65
N TRP A 117 -14.39 9.81 2.78
CA TRP A 117 -12.98 10.14 2.96
C TRP A 117 -12.41 9.48 4.23
N TYR A 118 -13.12 9.57 5.35
CA TYR A 118 -12.76 8.87 6.58
C TYR A 118 -12.58 7.35 6.39
N ARG A 119 -13.53 6.69 5.71
CA ARG A 119 -13.44 5.23 5.48
C ARG A 119 -12.25 4.85 4.60
N ASP A 120 -11.97 5.63 3.55
CA ASP A 120 -10.81 5.41 2.70
C ASP A 120 -9.50 5.58 3.50
N LEU A 121 -9.40 6.65 4.28
CA LEU A 121 -8.25 6.93 5.12
C LEU A 121 -8.06 5.84 6.19
N ALA A 122 -9.14 5.34 6.80
CA ALA A 122 -9.11 4.22 7.74
C ALA A 122 -8.49 2.96 7.11
N ASN A 123 -8.93 2.62 5.90
CA ASN A 123 -8.43 1.45 5.19
C ASN A 123 -6.94 1.59 4.87
N ARG A 124 -6.49 2.78 4.44
CA ARG A 124 -5.07 3.03 4.16
C ARG A 124 -4.23 3.05 5.43
N TYR A 125 -4.72 3.65 6.51
CA TYR A 125 -4.06 3.64 7.82
C TYR A 125 -3.85 2.20 8.32
N GLN A 126 -4.90 1.38 8.29
CA GLN A 126 -4.79 -0.02 8.70
C GLN A 126 -3.77 -0.80 7.86
N LYS A 127 -3.75 -0.58 6.54
CA LYS A 127 -2.76 -1.21 5.65
C LYS A 127 -1.33 -0.80 6.00
N LEU A 128 -1.09 0.48 6.28
CA LEU A 128 0.23 0.98 6.66
C LEU A 128 0.70 0.39 8.01
N VAL A 129 -0.20 0.33 9.00
CA VAL A 129 0.10 -0.29 10.32
C VAL A 129 0.40 -1.77 10.17
N ASN A 130 -0.41 -2.50 9.40
CA ASN A 130 -0.18 -3.93 9.13
C ASN A 130 1.17 -4.15 8.42
N ALA A 131 1.53 -3.29 7.48
CA ALA A 131 2.82 -3.35 6.80
C ALA A 131 3.98 -3.13 7.78
N ALA A 132 3.90 -2.12 8.64
CA ALA A 132 4.94 -1.86 9.64
C ALA A 132 5.12 -3.05 10.59
N LEU A 133 4.01 -3.63 11.07
CA LEU A 133 4.04 -4.81 11.94
C LEU A 133 4.59 -6.05 11.25
N ALA A 134 4.13 -6.35 10.03
CA ALA A 134 4.54 -7.54 9.29
C ALA A 134 6.01 -7.49 8.86
N LEU A 135 6.55 -6.28 8.69
CA LEU A 135 7.96 -6.04 8.40
C LEU A 135 8.80 -5.88 9.68
N ASP A 136 8.23 -5.96 10.88
CA ASP A 136 8.94 -5.65 12.12
C ASP A 136 9.69 -4.30 12.02
N ILE A 137 9.01 -3.27 11.52
CA ILE A 137 9.56 -1.92 11.43
C ILE A 137 8.85 -1.10 12.49
N GLU A 138 9.64 -0.36 13.27
CA GLU A 138 9.16 0.68 14.19
C GLU A 138 9.50 2.07 13.61
N PRO A 139 8.66 2.64 12.75
CA PRO A 139 8.82 3.99 12.23
C PRO A 139 8.42 5.00 13.30
N THR A 140 9.14 6.12 13.32
CA THR A 140 8.86 7.23 14.23
C THR A 140 7.49 7.85 13.96
N ILE A 141 7.01 7.81 12.71
CA ILE A 141 5.71 8.38 12.31
C ILE A 141 4.50 7.61 12.87
N ILE A 142 4.64 6.33 13.23
CA ILE A 142 3.50 5.50 13.67
C ILE A 142 2.88 6.01 14.98
N GLY A 143 3.71 6.52 15.91
CA GLY A 143 3.20 7.13 17.15
C GLY A 143 2.33 8.35 16.85
N LYS A 144 2.84 9.27 16.02
CA LYS A 144 2.10 10.47 15.60
C LYS A 144 0.81 10.12 14.87
N LEU A 145 0.84 9.13 13.99
CA LEU A 145 -0.35 8.64 13.28
C LEU A 145 -1.38 8.04 14.24
N LYS A 146 -0.97 7.24 15.23
CA LYS A 146 -1.89 6.68 16.24
C LYS A 146 -2.61 7.76 17.01
N ASP A 147 -1.90 8.80 17.46
CA ASP A 147 -2.52 9.87 18.21
C ASP A 147 -3.44 10.72 17.34
N LYS A 148 -3.02 11.05 16.12
CA LYS A 148 -3.87 11.77 15.16
C LYS A 148 -5.10 10.97 14.76
N TRP A 149 -4.97 9.65 14.62
CA TRP A 149 -6.08 8.76 14.29
C TRP A 149 -7.15 8.72 15.37
N LYS A 150 -6.76 8.78 16.66
CA LYS A 150 -7.72 8.91 17.78
C LYS A 150 -8.56 10.17 17.63
N GLU A 151 -7.94 11.31 17.33
CA GLU A 151 -8.66 12.56 17.10
C GLU A 151 -9.64 12.46 15.92
N VAL A 152 -9.17 11.95 14.76
CA VAL A 152 -10.00 11.76 13.56
C VAL A 152 -11.21 10.89 13.85
N SER A 153 -11.00 9.77 14.56
CA SER A 153 -12.05 8.82 14.89
C SER A 153 -13.12 9.42 15.82
N LEU A 154 -12.71 10.26 16.77
CA LEU A 154 -13.63 10.96 17.67
C LEU A 154 -14.51 11.96 16.91
N GLU A 155 -13.92 12.80 16.05
CA GLU A 155 -14.71 13.76 15.25
C GLU A 155 -15.63 13.05 14.25
N ALA A 156 -15.17 11.95 13.64
CA ALA A 156 -16.01 11.13 12.78
C ALA A 156 -17.20 10.51 13.53
N GLY A 157 -17.03 10.17 14.82
CA GLY A 157 -18.10 9.68 15.69
C GLY A 157 -19.18 10.75 15.94
N ARG A 158 -18.77 12.00 16.19
CA ARG A 158 -19.68 13.14 16.39
C ARG A 158 -20.50 13.49 15.15
N LEU A 159 -19.97 13.25 13.96
CA LEU A 159 -20.72 13.46 12.71
C LEU A 159 -21.78 12.38 12.43
N ARG A 160 -21.74 11.26 13.15
CA ARG A 160 -22.71 10.16 13.01
C ARG A 160 -23.84 10.21 14.04
N SER A 161 -23.61 10.88 15.17
CA SER A 161 -24.57 11.13 16.25
C SER A 161 -25.43 12.35 15.94
#